data_AF-A0A4Q1D422-F1
#
_entry.id   AF-A0A4Q1D422-F1
#
_cell.length_a   1.000
_cell.length_b   1.000
_cell.length_c   1.000
_cell.angle_alpha   90.00
_cell.angle_beta   90.00
_cell.angle_gamma   90.00
#
_symmetry.space_group_name_H-M   'P 1'
#
loop_
_entity.id
_entity.type
_entity.pdbx_description
1 polymer ?
#
loop_
_entity_poly.entity_id
_entity_poly.type
_entity_poly.pdbx_seq_one_letter_code
_entity_poly.pdbx_strand_id
1 'polypeptide(L)' 'MRGENWLGDVDFSEYPQKGPVFATLKEPGFFRKAFIDGGSVAWPNGADVAPESLYEQLLQKEQNRECGVRQ' A
#
# COMPACT_ATOMS: atom_id res chain seq x y z
N MET A 1 -5.42 11.07 26.05
CA MET A 1 -5.25 11.05 24.58
C MET A 1 -5.12 9.60 24.17
N ARG A 2 -6.06 9.05 23.38
CA ARG A 2 -5.90 7.69 22.86
C ARG A 2 -4.81 7.75 21.78
N GLY A 3 -3.66 7.17 22.07
CA GLY A 3 -2.62 6.92 21.08
C GLY A 3 -3.07 5.72 20.24
N GLU A 4 -3.96 5.95 19.28
CA GLU A 4 -4.35 4.93 18.34
C GLU A 4 -3.28 4.84 17.25
N ASN A 5 -2.44 3.81 17.36
CA ASN A 5 -1.48 3.41 16.35
C ASN A 5 -2.24 2.61 15.29
N TRP A 6 -2.48 3.22 14.13
CA TRP A 6 -3.20 2.57 13.04
C TRP A 6 -2.26 1.59 12.34
N LEU A 7 -2.63 0.31 12.37
CA LEU A 7 -1.91 -0.77 11.73
C LEU A 7 -2.84 -1.41 10.71
N GLY A 8 -2.37 -1.54 9.47
CA GLY A 8 -3.14 -2.14 8.38
C GLY A 8 -2.22 -2.85 7.40
N ASP A 9 -2.73 -3.91 6.78
CA ASP A 9 -2.00 -4.71 5.79
C ASP A 9 -2.55 -4.46 4.38
N VAL A 10 -1.71 -3.87 3.53
CA VAL A 10 -2.02 -3.56 2.12
C VAL A 10 -1.25 -4.52 1.23
N ASP A 11 -1.96 -5.15 0.30
CA ASP A 11 -1.34 -6.05 -0.67
C ASP A 11 -1.02 -5.27 -1.96
N PHE A 12 0.24 -5.30 -2.37
CA PHE A 12 0.73 -4.61 -3.56
C PHE A 12 0.79 -5.51 -4.80
N SER A 13 0.27 -6.73 -4.77
CA SER A 13 0.42 -7.70 -5.87
C SER A 13 -0.24 -7.23 -7.17
N GLU A 14 -1.23 -6.35 -7.10
CA GLU A 14 -1.91 -5.77 -8.27
C GLU A 14 -1.22 -4.50 -8.80
N TYR A 15 -0.36 -3.85 -8.01
CA TYR A 15 0.33 -2.62 -8.40
C TYR A 15 1.26 -2.76 -9.61
N PRO A 16 2.00 -3.88 -9.80
CA PRO A 16 2.79 -4.11 -11.00
C PRO A 16 2.01 -3.98 -12.32
N GLN A 17 0.68 -4.14 -12.29
CA GLN A 17 -0.18 -3.99 -13.46
C GLN A 17 -0.58 -2.54 -13.73
N LYS A 18 -0.45 -1.64 -12.73
CA LYS A 18 -0.81 -0.22 -12.86
C LYS A 18 0.20 0.59 -13.68
N GLY A 19 1.44 0.11 -13.83
CA GLY A 19 2.43 0.77 -14.69
C GLY A 19 3.86 0.25 -14.56
N PRO A 20 4.76 0.64 -15.50
CA PRO A 20 6.13 0.14 -15.55
C PRO A 20 6.96 0.53 -14.32
N VAL A 21 6.68 1.68 -13.70
CA VAL A 21 7.31 2.11 -12.44
C VAL A 21 7.00 1.15 -11.29
N PHE A 22 5.77 0.63 -11.21
CA PHE A 22 5.36 -0.31 -10.16
C PHE A 22 5.75 -1.76 -10.46
N ALA A 23 6.14 -2.09 -11.70
CA ALA A 23 6.55 -3.45 -12.07
C ALA A 23 7.73 -3.97 -11.23
N THR A 24 8.67 -3.07 -10.92
CA THR A 24 9.84 -3.35 -10.07
C THR A 24 9.46 -3.67 -8.61
N LEU A 25 8.28 -3.26 -8.15
CA LEU A 25 7.81 -3.58 -6.79
C LEU A 25 7.46 -5.06 -6.63
N LYS A 26 7.30 -5.81 -7.72
CA LYS A 26 7.13 -7.27 -7.68
C LYS A 26 8.36 -7.99 -7.12
N GLU A 27 9.55 -7.39 -7.24
CA GLU A 27 10.77 -7.96 -6.68
C GLU A 27 10.87 -7.66 -5.19
N PRO A 28 10.86 -8.68 -4.30
CA PRO A 28 10.90 -8.47 -2.85
C PRO A 28 12.15 -7.69 -2.40
N GLY A 29 13.27 -7.92 -3.08
CA GLY A 29 14.53 -7.22 -2.81
C GLY A 29 14.46 -5.73 -3.15
N PHE A 30 13.66 -5.34 -4.14
CA PHE A 30 13.43 -3.95 -4.50
C PHE A 30 12.36 -3.31 -3.60
N PHE A 31 11.27 -4.04 -3.32
CA PHE A 31 10.22 -3.59 -2.41
C PHE A 31 10.78 -3.18 -1.03
N ARG A 32 11.74 -3.95 -0.50
CA ARG A 32 12.43 -3.64 0.78
C ARG A 32 13.31 -2.39 0.75
N LYS A 33 13.56 -1.79 -0.41
CA LYS A 33 14.31 -0.52 -0.55
C LYS A 33 13.41 0.71 -0.43
N ALA A 34 12.15 0.54 -0.03
CA ALA A 34 11.25 1.65 0.27
C ALA A 34 11.86 2.56 1.33
N PHE A 35 11.70 3.86 1.16
CA PHE A 35 12.09 4.89 2.12
C PHE A 35 11.00 5.95 2.21
N ILE A 36 11.03 6.77 3.26
CA ILE A 36 10.09 7.89 3.40
C ILE A 36 10.72 9.13 2.81
N ASP A 37 10.04 9.74 1.85
CA ASP A 37 10.43 11.02 1.24
C ASP A 37 9.23 11.96 1.22
N GLY A 38 9.39 13.16 1.79
CA GLY A 38 8.32 14.17 1.83
C GLY A 38 7.01 13.74 2.51
N GLY A 39 7.03 12.67 3.33
CA GLY A 39 5.83 12.10 3.96
C GLY A 39 5.15 10.99 3.15
N SER A 40 5.69 10.62 2.00
CA SER A 40 5.23 9.50 1.18
C SER A 40 6.24 8.35 1.19
N VAL A 41 5.77 7.13 0.93
CA VAL A 41 6.64 5.96 0.77
C VAL A 41 7.17 5.96 -0.66
N ALA A 42 8.47 6.20 -0.83
CA ALA A 42 9.14 6.28 -2.12
C ALA A 42 10.13 5.13 -2.34
N TRP A 43 10.46 4.86 -3.60
CA TRP A 43 11.44 3.88 -4.05
C TRP A 43 12.47 4.52 -4.98
N PRO A 44 13.68 3.95 -5.08
CA PRO A 44 14.77 4.54 -5.86
C PRO A 44 14.54 4.53 -7.38
N ASN A 45 13.49 3.87 -7.87
CA ASN A 45 13.07 3.91 -9.27
C ASN A 45 12.10 5.06 -9.59
N GLY A 46 11.79 5.91 -8.60
CA GLY A 46 10.83 6.99 -8.74
C GLY A 46 9.37 6.58 -8.55
N ALA A 47 9.10 5.37 -8.06
CA ALA A 47 7.77 5.04 -7.58
C ALA A 47 7.55 5.68 -6.20
N ASP A 48 6.40 6.29 -5.99
CA ASP A 48 5.95 6.83 -4.72
C ASP A 48 4.51 6.38 -4.42
N VAL A 49 4.22 6.23 -3.14
CA VAL A 49 2.92 5.84 -2.61
C VAL A 49 2.60 6.75 -1.44
N ALA A 50 1.61 7.61 -1.64
CA ALA A 50 1.13 8.52 -0.63
C ALA A 50 0.38 7.75 0.48
N PRO A 51 0.46 8.20 1.75
CA PRO A 51 -0.24 7.56 2.86
C PRO A 51 -1.77 7.54 2.67
N GLU A 52 -2.33 8.50 1.96
CA GLU A 52 -3.75 8.56 1.60
C GLU A 52 -4.15 7.37 0.71
N SER A 53 -3.29 6.98 -0.24
CA SER A 53 -3.52 5.81 -1.10
C SER A 53 -3.44 4.49 -0.35
N LEU A 54 -2.63 4.41 0.71
CA LEU A 54 -2.62 3.26 1.62
C LEU A 54 -3.93 3.19 2.41
N TYR A 55 -4.36 4.33 2.96
CA TYR A 55 -5.58 4.41 3.76
C TYR A 55 -6.84 4.09 2.95
N GLU A 56 -6.93 4.57 1.71
CA GLU A 56 -8.03 4.24 0.79
C GLU A 56 -8.11 2.74 0.52
N GLN A 57 -6.97 2.07 0.32
CA GLN A 57 -6.95 0.62 0.12
C GLN A 57 -7.33 -0.17 1.37
N LEU A 58 -6.92 0.30 2.55
CA LEU A 58 -7.31 -0.31 3.82
C LEU A 58 -8.82 -0.18 4.02
N LEU A 59 -9.39 1.00 3.77
CA LEU A 59 -10.84 1.22 3.80
C LEU A 59 -11.58 0.32 2.80
N GLN A 60 -11.06 0.18 1.58
CA GLN A 60 -11.64 -0.69 0.55
C GLN A 60 -11.62 -2.16 0.99
N LYS A 61 -10.52 -2.62 1.60
CA LYS A 61 -10.41 -3.98 2.17
C LYS A 61 -11.37 -4.19 3.34
N GLU A 62 -11.53 -3.20 4.23
CA GLU A 62 -12.46 -3.26 5.35
C GLU A 62 -13.90 -3.44 4.82
N GLN A 63 -14.29 -2.63 3.83
CA GLN A 63 -15.60 -2.72 3.18
C GLN A 63 -15.82 -4.06 2.46
N ASN A 64 -14.77 -4.63 1.87
CA ASN A 64 -14.85 -5.95 1.23
C ASN A 64 -14.92 -7.11 2.24
N ARG A 65 -14.36 -6.96 3.46
CA ARG A 65 -14.56 -7.94 4.56
C ARG A 65 -15.98 -7.89 5.09
N GLU A 66 -16.59 -6.71 5.15
CA GLU A 66 -17.97 -6.54 5.65
C GLU A 66 -19.05 -7.07 4.69
N CYS A 67 -18.72 -7.38 3.43
CA CYS A 67 -19.63 -8.01 2.47
C CYS A 67 -19.50 -9.55 2.40
N GLY A 68 -18.59 -10.16 3.17
CA GLY A 68 -18.30 -11.60 3.14
C GLY A 68 -19.09 -12.47 4.13
N VAL A 69 -20.07 -11.91 4.85
CA VAL A 69 -20.94 -12.68 5.76
C VAL A 69 -22.39 -12.54 5.31
N ARG A 70 -22.75 -13.16 4.19
CA ARG A 70 -24.12 -13.66 3.98
C ARG A 70 -24.03 -15.05 3.37
N GLN A 71 -24.64 -15.97 4.11
CA GLN A 71 -24.83 -17.39 3.84
C GLN A 71 -25.49 -17.65 2.48
#